data_AF-A0A8K0QK21-F1
#
_entry.id   AF-A0A8K0QK21-F1
#
_cell.length_a   1.000
_cell.length_b   1.000
_cell.length_c   1.000
_cell.angle_alpha   90.00
_cell.angle_beta   90.00
_cell.angle_gamma   90.00
#
_symmetry.space_group_name_H-M   'P 1'
#
loop_
_entity.id
_entity.type
_entity.pdbx_description
1 polymer ?
#
loop_
_entity_poly.entity_id
_entity_poly.type
_entity_poly.pdbx_seq_one_letter_code
_entity_poly.pdbx_strand_id
1 'polypeptide(L)'
;MQWTESSHQEAANDSTGRGKPVVPSGESSYQFISIQNPAEAKDRNKRRLARSHAVKQALRNNRGLREAPRVDAGASGQILPWSVLVSPSAYGPFETLFGDSPRLRALLSHSAARHAAEPVFSVADPVLFQDFSSVFRTDLDDPALLNAVMLTFAFAVTGGNMDQECVGYQNQVLATVRERISSPETALSLPTLGAILLLAGIEARLGMRWQVQLHMGAIRRLLDMSQSRTIYLTDGIKRAIFWQDLNSSIMTGSDRIIDHTTFGELQWTRDPFTPTFFVLAPGFQKRIHLFPEDFIEVLKDIHALQCVQDFPGYTCQNPIEMLRVDNQQASIGSRLVDLPKLSPVLEACHLAAYLSACMLCSKVWRHSVIPSHVSQHLLRSLQGSSDDPFWNDDPELVIWMLHMGGSFSPKGTIRSEFKTLLKNHASRFSGMYGSSAKLIEVMKPFIWSEKAYRAQVEEFWKEIHTDAE
;
A
#
# COMPACT_ATOMS: atom_id res chain seq x y z
N MET A 1 15.27 -59.80 29.54
CA MET A 1 14.13 -60.75 29.49
C MET A 1 13.38 -60.45 28.21
N GLN A 2 13.74 -61.16 27.12
CA GLN A 2 12.94 -62.22 26.47
C GLN A 2 11.72 -61.64 25.73
N TRP A 3 11.81 -61.37 24.41
CA TRP A 3 11.76 -62.29 23.24
C TRP A 3 10.38 -62.91 22.98
N THR A 4 9.84 -62.62 21.80
CA THR A 4 9.19 -63.48 20.76
C THR A 4 8.55 -62.49 19.76
N GLU A 5 9.03 -62.20 18.55
CA GLU A 5 9.23 -63.03 17.35
C GLU A 5 8.02 -63.90 16.95
N SER A 6 7.42 -63.57 15.79
CA SER A 6 7.07 -64.59 14.79
C SER A 6 7.07 -63.99 13.39
N SER A 7 7.88 -64.63 12.56
CA SER A 7 8.23 -64.36 11.17
C SER A 7 7.22 -64.97 10.18
N HIS A 8 7.35 -64.59 8.91
CA HIS A 8 7.10 -65.32 7.64
C HIS A 8 6.60 -64.31 6.58
N GLN A 9 7.01 -64.28 5.31
CA GLN A 9 8.10 -64.90 4.55
C GLN A 9 8.13 -64.20 3.18
N GLU A 10 9.32 -64.03 2.62
CA GLU A 10 9.60 -63.49 1.28
C GLU A 10 9.14 -64.47 0.18
N ALA A 11 8.56 -63.93 -0.91
CA ALA A 11 8.55 -64.60 -2.21
C ALA A 11 8.64 -63.55 -3.32
N ALA A 12 9.81 -63.51 -3.96
CA ALA A 12 10.06 -62.80 -5.19
C ALA A 12 9.24 -63.40 -6.34
N ASN A 13 8.69 -62.55 -7.21
CA ASN A 13 8.50 -62.94 -8.59
C ASN A 13 8.73 -61.74 -9.52
N ASP A 14 9.76 -61.90 -10.34
CA ASP A 14 10.19 -61.00 -11.40
C ASP A 14 9.31 -61.28 -12.63
N SER A 15 8.61 -60.27 -13.13
CA SER A 15 8.06 -60.32 -14.49
C SER A 15 8.01 -58.92 -15.08
N THR A 16 9.01 -58.65 -15.91
CA THR A 16 9.13 -57.56 -16.86
C THR A 16 7.86 -57.36 -17.69
N GLY A 17 7.23 -56.18 -17.56
CA GLY A 17 6.19 -55.70 -18.45
C GLY A 17 6.29 -54.19 -18.60
N ARG A 18 6.77 -53.71 -19.77
CA ARG A 18 6.78 -52.29 -20.14
C ARG A 18 5.34 -51.76 -20.22
N GLY A 19 4.86 -51.12 -19.16
CA GLY A 19 3.66 -50.28 -19.15
C GLY A 19 4.04 -48.80 -19.22
N LYS A 20 3.52 -48.08 -20.22
CA LYS A 20 3.64 -46.62 -20.36
C LYS A 20 3.01 -45.92 -19.13
N PRO A 21 3.58 -44.82 -18.61
CA PRO A 21 2.88 -44.04 -17.60
C PRO A 21 1.70 -43.29 -18.24
N VAL A 22 0.52 -43.58 -17.72
CA VAL A 22 -0.71 -42.82 -17.89
C VAL A 22 -0.49 -41.41 -17.35
N VAL A 23 -0.91 -40.40 -18.12
CA VAL A 23 -0.92 -38.99 -17.71
C VAL A 23 -2.10 -38.75 -16.77
N PRO A 24 -1.91 -38.26 -15.53
CA PRO A 24 -2.98 -37.66 -14.76
C PRO A 24 -3.05 -36.16 -15.08
N SER A 25 -4.25 -35.76 -15.46
CA SER A 25 -4.75 -34.41 -15.64
C SER A 25 -4.68 -33.55 -14.38
N GLY A 26 -4.23 -32.31 -14.55
CA GLY A 26 -4.70 -31.11 -13.84
C GLY A 26 -4.89 -31.18 -12.33
N GLU A 27 -3.80 -31.07 -11.57
CA GLU A 27 -3.85 -30.61 -10.17
C GLU A 27 -2.82 -29.50 -9.93
N SER A 28 -3.30 -28.43 -9.30
CA SER A 28 -2.53 -27.31 -8.78
C SER A 28 -1.47 -27.82 -7.79
N SER A 29 -0.21 -27.88 -8.24
CA SER A 29 0.89 -28.36 -7.41
C SER A 29 1.21 -27.40 -6.26
N TYR A 30 0.53 -27.56 -5.13
CA TYR A 30 1.02 -27.08 -3.85
C TYR A 30 2.08 -28.08 -3.35
N GLN A 31 3.35 -27.67 -3.40
CA GLN A 31 4.43 -28.46 -2.82
C GLN A 31 4.64 -28.02 -1.38
N PHE A 32 4.11 -28.77 -0.42
CA PHE A 32 4.42 -28.59 0.99
C PHE A 32 5.88 -28.98 1.24
N ILE A 33 6.69 -28.02 1.72
CA ILE A 33 8.04 -28.30 2.22
C ILE A 33 7.90 -28.64 3.69
N SER A 34 7.81 -29.94 4.00
CA SER A 34 7.86 -30.42 5.38
C SER A 34 9.25 -30.15 5.97
N ILE A 35 9.33 -29.28 6.98
CA ILE A 35 10.54 -29.06 7.77
C ILE A 35 10.40 -29.94 9.01
N GLN A 36 11.00 -31.13 8.98
CA GLN A 36 10.97 -32.05 10.13
C GLN A 36 12.08 -31.75 11.15
N ASN A 37 13.04 -30.88 10.79
CA ASN A 37 14.17 -30.54 11.66
C ASN A 37 14.49 -29.02 11.57
N PRO A 38 14.62 -28.29 12.71
CA PRO A 38 14.96 -26.87 12.74
C PRO A 38 16.26 -26.49 12.00
N ALA A 39 17.19 -27.43 11.81
CA ALA A 39 18.42 -27.21 11.04
C ALA A 39 18.15 -27.05 9.53
N GLU A 40 17.09 -27.65 8.99
CA GLU A 40 16.75 -27.59 7.57
C GLU A 40 16.16 -26.23 7.15
N ALA A 41 15.63 -25.45 8.09
CA ALA A 41 15.19 -24.07 7.84
C ALA A 41 16.36 -23.12 7.50
N LYS A 42 17.61 -23.53 7.79
CA LYS A 42 18.82 -22.78 7.45
C LYS A 42 19.43 -23.20 6.11
N ASP A 43 18.90 -24.24 5.44
CA ASP A 43 19.44 -24.70 4.17
C ASP A 43 19.26 -23.66 3.05
N ARG A 44 20.37 -23.32 2.40
CA ARG A 44 20.45 -22.28 1.37
C ARG A 44 19.62 -22.63 0.14
N ASN A 45 19.53 -23.92 -0.21
CA ASN A 45 18.80 -24.38 -1.38
C ASN A 45 17.29 -24.40 -1.14
N LYS A 46 16.82 -24.90 0.01
CA LYS A 46 15.40 -24.79 0.41
C LYS A 46 14.92 -23.34 0.52
N ARG A 47 15.74 -22.42 1.04
CA ARG A 47 15.42 -20.98 1.08
C ARG A 47 15.37 -20.35 -0.31
N ARG A 48 16.29 -20.72 -1.20
CA ARG A 48 16.27 -20.26 -2.61
C ARG A 48 15.04 -20.77 -3.34
N LEU A 49 14.65 -22.03 -3.12
CA LEU A 49 13.46 -22.63 -3.71
C LEU A 49 12.17 -21.96 -3.20
N ALA A 50 12.06 -21.75 -1.89
CA ALA A 50 10.93 -21.03 -1.30
C ALA A 50 10.82 -19.59 -1.81
N ARG A 51 11.96 -18.87 -1.94
CA ARG A 51 12.00 -17.53 -2.54
C ARG A 51 11.61 -17.54 -4.01
N SER A 52 12.10 -18.50 -4.79
CA SER A 52 11.74 -18.66 -6.20
C SER A 52 10.25 -18.95 -6.38
N HIS A 53 9.67 -19.78 -5.50
CA HIS A 53 8.24 -20.09 -5.50
C HIS A 53 7.40 -18.87 -5.11
N ALA A 54 7.78 -18.16 -4.04
CA ALA A 54 7.12 -16.93 -3.61
C ALA A 54 7.16 -15.85 -4.70
N VAL A 55 8.32 -15.66 -5.35
CA VAL A 55 8.47 -14.75 -6.50
C VAL A 55 7.60 -15.18 -7.68
N LYS A 56 7.57 -16.48 -8.00
CA LYS A 56 6.73 -17.02 -9.09
C LYS A 56 5.23 -16.86 -8.80
N GLN A 57 4.82 -16.97 -7.55
CA GLN A 57 3.44 -16.77 -7.12
C GLN A 57 3.05 -15.29 -7.12
N ALA A 58 3.93 -14.40 -6.66
CA ALA A 58 3.75 -12.95 -6.79
C ALA A 58 3.63 -12.52 -8.26
N LEU A 59 4.48 -13.08 -9.15
CA LEU A 59 4.39 -12.86 -10.60
C LEU A 59 3.10 -13.40 -11.22
N ARG A 60 2.55 -14.51 -10.70
CA ARG A 60 1.24 -15.04 -11.14
C ARG A 60 0.08 -14.16 -10.70
N ASN A 61 0.07 -13.70 -9.45
CA ASN A 61 -0.93 -12.76 -8.96
C ASN A 61 -0.88 -11.44 -9.75
N ASN A 62 0.33 -10.98 -10.11
CA ASN A 62 0.50 -9.77 -10.91
C ASN A 62 0.18 -9.98 -12.42
N ARG A 63 0.20 -11.23 -12.92
CA ARG A 63 -0.29 -11.57 -14.26
C ARG A 63 -1.82 -11.67 -14.34
N GLY A 64 -2.49 -12.11 -13.28
CA GLY A 64 -3.96 -12.04 -13.18
C GLY A 64 -4.51 -10.61 -13.26
N LEU A 65 -3.69 -9.61 -12.91
CA LEU A 65 -3.98 -8.18 -13.07
C LEU A 65 -3.67 -7.63 -14.48
N ARG A 66 -3.06 -8.42 -15.37
CA ARG A 66 -2.55 -7.99 -16.69
C ARG A 66 -3.36 -8.49 -17.89
N GLU A 67 -4.37 -9.33 -17.71
CA GLU A 67 -5.28 -9.76 -18.79
C GLU A 67 -6.37 -8.72 -19.08
N ALA A 68 -5.98 -7.45 -19.18
CA ALA A 68 -6.76 -6.39 -19.81
C ALA A 68 -6.05 -6.02 -21.13
N PRO A 69 -6.78 -5.81 -22.24
CA PRO A 69 -6.18 -5.62 -23.54
C PRO A 69 -5.33 -4.35 -23.57
N ARG A 70 -4.12 -4.47 -24.13
CA ARG A 70 -3.28 -3.32 -24.47
C ARG A 70 -3.99 -2.52 -25.56
N VAL A 71 -4.44 -1.32 -25.22
CA VAL A 71 -4.87 -0.34 -26.22
C VAL A 71 -3.61 0.38 -26.68
N ASP A 72 -3.20 0.10 -27.92
CA ASP A 72 -2.22 0.89 -28.65
C ASP A 72 -2.79 2.30 -28.84
N ALA A 73 -2.23 3.28 -28.13
CA ALA A 73 -2.46 4.69 -28.42
C ALA A 73 -1.65 5.04 -29.68
N GLY A 74 -2.30 4.92 -30.84
CA GLY A 74 -1.82 5.50 -32.08
C GLY A 74 -1.82 7.02 -32.01
N ALA A 75 -0.63 7.63 -32.02
CA ALA A 75 -0.44 9.02 -32.39
C ALA A 75 0.91 9.15 -33.12
N SER A 76 0.86 9.11 -34.44
CA SER A 76 1.99 9.41 -35.30
C SER A 76 2.17 10.93 -35.40
N GLY A 77 3.31 11.42 -34.89
CA GLY A 77 4.13 12.42 -35.58
C GLY A 77 3.71 13.89 -35.56
N GLN A 78 4.14 14.61 -34.53
CA GLN A 78 5.13 15.69 -34.66
C GLN A 78 5.76 15.96 -33.27
N ILE A 79 7.03 15.60 -33.13
CA ILE A 79 7.81 15.80 -31.90
C ILE A 79 8.22 17.28 -31.86
N LEU A 80 7.53 18.08 -31.04
CA LEU A 80 8.05 19.37 -30.61
C LEU A 80 8.97 19.15 -29.40
N PRO A 81 10.18 19.76 -29.36
CA PRO A 81 11.04 19.69 -28.20
C PRO A 81 10.33 20.24 -26.95
N TRP A 82 10.32 19.45 -25.88
CA TRP A 82 9.74 19.75 -24.56
C TRP A 82 10.19 21.08 -23.93
N SER A 83 11.27 21.68 -24.44
CA SER A 83 11.86 22.94 -23.98
C SER A 83 11.00 24.18 -24.22
N VAL A 84 9.87 24.09 -24.93
CA VAL A 84 9.02 25.27 -25.28
C VAL A 84 7.72 25.36 -24.48
N LEU A 85 7.31 24.32 -23.74
CA LEU A 85 5.99 24.26 -23.08
C LEU A 85 6.04 24.28 -21.54
N VAL A 86 7.23 24.46 -20.96
CA VAL A 86 7.43 24.30 -19.52
C VAL A 86 7.86 25.63 -18.91
N SER A 87 7.03 26.14 -17.99
CA SER A 87 7.36 27.32 -17.19
C SER A 87 8.67 27.07 -16.42
N PRO A 88 9.55 28.08 -16.22
CA PRO A 88 10.85 27.90 -15.56
C PRO A 88 10.79 27.33 -14.14
N SER A 89 9.61 27.20 -13.54
CA SER A 89 9.35 26.58 -12.24
C SER A 89 9.21 25.04 -12.27
N ALA A 90 9.17 24.40 -13.45
CA ALA A 90 9.15 22.92 -13.53
C ALA A 90 10.56 22.30 -13.60
N TYR A 91 11.60 23.12 -13.59
CA TYR A 91 12.95 22.69 -13.22
C TYR A 91 12.97 22.55 -11.68
N GLY A 92 12.63 21.34 -11.20
CA GLY A 92 12.57 21.08 -9.77
C GLY A 92 13.96 21.07 -9.11
N PRO A 93 14.03 21.14 -7.75
CA PRO A 93 15.26 21.11 -6.94
C PRO A 93 16.09 19.81 -7.06
N PHE A 94 15.73 18.96 -8.01
CA PHE A 94 16.22 17.60 -8.19
C PHE A 94 17.24 17.48 -9.34
N GLU A 95 17.36 18.46 -10.24
CA GLU A 95 18.46 18.47 -11.23
C GLU A 95 19.83 18.70 -10.57
N THR A 96 19.87 19.34 -9.39
CA THR A 96 21.09 19.56 -8.62
C THR A 96 21.37 18.47 -7.57
N LEU A 97 20.34 17.81 -7.02
CA LEU A 97 20.47 16.76 -5.99
C LEU A 97 20.79 15.37 -6.57
N PHE A 98 20.34 15.11 -7.80
CA PHE A 98 20.58 13.86 -8.50
C PHE A 98 21.76 14.06 -9.43
N GLY A 99 22.98 13.77 -8.94
CA GLY A 99 24.22 13.86 -9.71
C GLY A 99 24.15 13.22 -11.10
N ASP A 100 25.24 13.33 -11.88
CA ASP A 100 25.29 13.16 -13.34
C ASP A 100 24.82 11.82 -13.97
N SER A 101 24.16 10.91 -13.24
CA SER A 101 23.64 9.64 -13.74
C SER A 101 22.55 9.83 -14.82
N PRO A 102 22.85 9.55 -16.11
CA PRO A 102 21.85 9.64 -17.17
C PRO A 102 20.76 8.58 -17.01
N ARG A 103 21.07 7.44 -16.37
CA ARG A 103 20.09 6.38 -16.10
C ARG A 103 19.05 6.83 -15.07
N LEU A 104 19.48 7.52 -14.01
CA LEU A 104 18.57 8.05 -13.00
C LEU A 104 17.60 9.08 -13.62
N ARG A 105 18.11 10.00 -14.45
CA ARG A 105 17.27 10.95 -15.20
C ARG A 105 16.26 10.25 -16.11
N ALA A 106 16.71 9.21 -16.83
CA ALA A 106 15.82 8.41 -17.68
C ALA A 106 14.70 7.74 -16.87
N LEU A 107 15.00 7.19 -15.69
CA LEU A 107 13.97 6.62 -14.81
C LEU A 107 12.98 7.67 -14.29
N LEU A 108 13.47 8.84 -13.85
CA LEU A 108 12.62 9.94 -13.33
C LEU A 108 11.72 10.60 -14.39
N SER A 109 12.06 10.44 -15.66
CA SER A 109 11.19 10.86 -16.76
C SER A 109 9.86 10.09 -16.80
N HIS A 110 9.82 8.88 -16.20
CA HIS A 110 8.61 8.07 -16.11
C HIS A 110 7.74 8.49 -14.92
N SER A 111 6.43 8.67 -15.15
CA SER A 111 5.48 9.05 -14.10
C SER A 111 5.42 8.05 -12.95
N ALA A 112 5.50 6.75 -13.24
CA ALA A 112 5.47 5.68 -12.22
C ALA A 112 6.65 5.77 -11.23
N ALA A 113 7.82 6.21 -11.68
CA ALA A 113 8.99 6.33 -10.82
C ALA A 113 8.86 7.48 -9.81
N ARG A 114 8.18 8.57 -10.18
CA ARG A 114 8.09 9.79 -9.36
C ARG A 114 7.37 9.61 -8.03
N HIS A 115 6.52 8.60 -7.92
CA HIS A 115 5.79 8.24 -6.70
C HIS A 115 6.28 6.93 -6.06
N ALA A 116 7.27 6.27 -6.67
CA ALA A 116 7.69 4.93 -6.25
C ALA A 116 8.44 4.93 -4.91
N ALA A 117 9.13 6.02 -4.59
CA ALA A 117 9.87 6.20 -3.35
C ALA A 117 8.96 6.51 -2.15
N GLU A 118 7.69 6.85 -2.39
CA GLU A 118 6.72 7.08 -1.34
C GLU A 118 6.47 5.74 -0.57
N PRO A 119 6.44 5.75 0.79
CA PRO A 119 6.42 6.90 1.66
C PRO A 119 7.77 7.38 2.23
N VAL A 120 8.89 6.86 1.74
CA VAL A 120 10.21 7.17 2.29
C VAL A 120 10.62 8.61 1.95
N PHE A 121 10.41 9.02 0.70
CA PHE A 121 10.56 10.40 0.26
C PHE A 121 9.71 10.66 -0.99
N SER A 122 9.44 11.93 -1.28
CA SER A 122 8.69 12.38 -2.46
C SER A 122 9.60 13.07 -3.48
N VAL A 123 9.31 12.86 -4.77
CA VAL A 123 9.98 13.50 -5.90
C VAL A 123 9.05 14.42 -6.69
N ALA A 124 7.77 14.07 -6.81
CA ALA A 124 6.79 14.81 -7.62
C ALA A 124 6.22 16.04 -6.91
N ASP A 125 5.84 15.89 -5.64
CA ASP A 125 5.22 16.95 -4.84
C ASP A 125 5.98 17.06 -3.52
N PRO A 126 6.64 18.19 -3.22
CA PRO A 126 7.35 18.35 -1.95
C PRO A 126 6.32 18.39 -0.80
N VAL A 127 6.01 17.23 -0.24
CA VAL A 127 5.45 17.09 1.11
C VAL A 127 6.59 17.46 2.04
N LEU A 128 6.39 18.52 2.83
CA LEU A 128 7.48 19.00 3.69
C LEU A 128 7.87 17.93 4.69
N PHE A 129 9.18 17.91 4.99
CA PHE A 129 9.84 16.89 5.80
C PHE A 129 9.96 15.52 5.14
N GLN A 130 9.53 15.35 3.89
CA GLN A 130 9.72 14.12 3.11
C GLN A 130 10.32 14.37 1.72
N ASP A 131 10.87 15.56 1.47
CA ASP A 131 11.83 15.71 0.38
C ASP A 131 13.14 15.00 0.69
N PHE A 132 13.90 14.68 -0.34
CA PHE A 132 15.12 13.87 -0.23
C PHE A 132 16.13 14.46 0.77
N SER A 133 16.39 15.77 0.68
CA SER A 133 17.37 16.46 1.54
C SER A 133 16.92 16.51 3.00
N SER A 134 15.63 16.72 3.25
CA SER A 134 15.05 16.70 4.60
C SER A 134 15.17 15.34 5.28
N VAL A 135 15.00 14.24 4.52
CA VAL A 135 15.09 12.88 5.06
C VAL A 135 16.54 12.48 5.31
N PHE A 136 17.43 12.66 4.32
CA PHE A 136 18.76 12.06 4.35
C PHE A 136 19.89 13.00 4.74
N ARG A 137 19.69 14.33 4.66
CA ARG A 137 20.73 15.36 4.90
C ARG A 137 22.04 15.11 4.16
N THR A 138 21.97 14.47 3.00
CA THR A 138 23.10 14.13 2.15
C THR A 138 22.65 14.11 0.70
N ASP A 139 23.60 14.17 -0.22
CA ASP A 139 23.39 13.95 -1.64
C ASP A 139 23.39 12.45 -1.96
N LEU A 140 23.10 12.11 -3.22
CA LEU A 140 22.99 10.72 -3.69
C LEU A 140 24.33 10.01 -3.97
N ASP A 141 25.34 10.35 -3.18
CA ASP A 141 26.69 9.77 -3.30
C ASP A 141 26.84 8.49 -2.47
N ASP A 142 25.93 8.24 -1.53
CA ASP A 142 25.95 7.04 -0.71
C ASP A 142 25.57 5.80 -1.54
N PRO A 143 26.45 4.78 -1.64
CA PRO A 143 26.22 3.63 -2.52
C PRO A 143 25.04 2.75 -2.09
N ALA A 144 24.69 2.68 -0.79
CA ALA A 144 23.53 1.90 -0.36
C ALA A 144 22.24 2.62 -0.78
N LEU A 145 22.17 3.92 -0.52
CA LEU A 145 20.99 4.73 -0.83
C LEU A 145 20.79 4.88 -2.34
N LEU A 146 21.85 5.16 -3.10
CA LEU A 146 21.79 5.27 -4.55
C LEU A 146 21.23 4.00 -5.19
N ASN A 147 21.78 2.84 -4.84
CA ASN A 147 21.29 1.57 -5.38
C ASN A 147 19.86 1.26 -4.95
N ALA A 148 19.44 1.66 -3.74
CA ALA A 148 18.06 1.47 -3.28
C ALA A 148 17.08 2.38 -4.03
N VAL A 149 17.47 3.62 -4.33
CA VAL A 149 16.69 4.56 -5.15
C VAL A 149 16.58 4.04 -6.58
N MET A 150 17.70 3.65 -7.19
CA MET A 150 17.72 3.07 -8.54
C MET A 150 16.85 1.82 -8.65
N LEU A 151 16.94 0.92 -7.66
CA LEU A 151 16.10 -0.26 -7.57
C LEU A 151 14.61 0.11 -7.51
N THR A 152 14.24 1.06 -6.65
CA THR A 152 12.84 1.49 -6.45
C THR A 152 12.24 2.05 -7.74
N PHE A 153 13.01 2.88 -8.46
CA PHE A 153 12.55 3.47 -9.71
C PHE A 153 12.53 2.47 -10.87
N ALA A 154 13.57 1.63 -11.01
CA ALA A 154 13.59 0.58 -12.02
C ALA A 154 12.41 -0.39 -11.84
N PHE A 155 12.14 -0.81 -10.60
CA PHE A 155 11.01 -1.66 -10.26
C PHE A 155 9.66 -1.04 -10.64
N ALA A 156 9.49 0.27 -10.42
CA ALA A 156 8.26 0.95 -10.80
C ALA A 156 8.09 1.05 -12.33
N VAL A 157 9.16 1.39 -13.06
CA VAL A 157 9.14 1.50 -14.53
C VAL A 157 8.84 0.15 -15.20
N THR A 158 9.28 -0.96 -14.61
CA THR A 158 8.98 -2.31 -15.13
C THR A 158 7.58 -2.81 -14.77
N GLY A 159 6.76 -1.99 -14.10
CA GLY A 159 5.42 -2.37 -13.64
C GLY A 159 5.45 -3.39 -12.50
N GLY A 160 6.48 -3.31 -11.64
CA GLY A 160 6.66 -4.21 -10.50
C GLY A 160 7.30 -5.56 -10.86
N ASN A 161 8.08 -5.62 -11.95
CA ASN A 161 8.77 -6.83 -12.36
C ASN A 161 10.26 -6.80 -11.93
N MET A 162 10.72 -7.84 -11.25
CA MET A 162 12.11 -7.99 -10.83
C MET A 162 12.97 -8.53 -11.97
N ASP A 163 13.37 -7.65 -12.88
CA ASP A 163 14.28 -7.98 -13.98
C ASP A 163 15.75 -8.02 -13.55
N GLN A 164 16.66 -8.25 -14.51
CA GLN A 164 18.09 -8.38 -14.23
C GLN A 164 18.69 -7.10 -13.64
N GLU A 165 18.22 -5.92 -14.08
CA GLU A 165 18.67 -4.63 -13.56
C GLU A 165 18.25 -4.46 -12.10
N CYS A 166 16.98 -4.74 -11.78
CA CYS A 166 16.47 -4.71 -10.41
C CYS A 166 17.24 -5.69 -9.50
N VAL A 167 17.48 -6.92 -9.96
CA VAL A 167 18.26 -7.90 -9.17
C VAL A 167 19.70 -7.42 -8.95
N GLY A 168 20.29 -6.77 -9.95
CA GLY A 168 21.61 -6.14 -9.84
C GLY A 168 21.67 -5.11 -8.71
N TYR A 169 20.76 -4.13 -8.72
CA TYR A 169 20.69 -3.11 -7.68
C TYR A 169 20.38 -3.70 -6.30
N GLN A 170 19.43 -4.64 -6.21
CA GLN A 170 19.08 -5.31 -4.96
C GLN A 170 20.29 -6.00 -4.31
N ASN A 171 21.10 -6.72 -5.10
CA ASN A 171 22.30 -7.38 -4.59
C ASN A 171 23.32 -6.38 -4.05
N GLN A 172 23.49 -5.23 -4.71
CA GLN A 172 24.38 -4.17 -4.25
C GLN A 172 23.90 -3.56 -2.94
N VAL A 173 22.61 -3.22 -2.82
CA VAL A 173 22.05 -2.69 -1.56
C VAL A 173 22.25 -3.69 -0.42
N LEU A 174 21.91 -4.96 -0.63
CA LEU A 174 22.04 -5.99 0.41
C LEU A 174 23.49 -6.23 0.83
N ALA A 175 24.44 -6.16 -0.10
CA ALA A 175 25.87 -6.27 0.20
C ALA A 175 26.33 -5.11 1.09
N THR A 176 26.03 -3.87 0.68
CA THR A 176 26.44 -2.66 1.42
C THR A 176 25.76 -2.56 2.78
N VAL A 177 24.45 -2.86 2.87
CA VAL A 177 23.73 -2.86 4.14
C VAL A 177 24.29 -3.91 5.09
N ARG A 178 24.60 -5.13 4.59
CA ARG A 178 25.21 -6.17 5.43
C ARG A 178 26.57 -5.77 5.98
N GLU A 179 27.39 -5.12 5.16
CA GLU A 179 28.69 -4.60 5.60
C GLU A 179 28.50 -3.57 6.72
N ARG A 180 27.60 -2.59 6.52
CA ARG A 180 27.36 -1.50 7.47
C ARG A 180 26.73 -1.93 8.79
N ILE A 181 25.88 -2.96 8.78
CA ILE A 181 25.29 -3.48 10.02
C ILE A 181 26.36 -4.00 11.01
N SER A 182 27.59 -4.26 10.55
CA SER A 182 28.70 -4.68 11.41
C SER A 182 29.23 -3.58 12.33
N SER A 183 28.96 -2.30 12.03
CA SER A 183 29.33 -1.16 12.88
C SER A 183 28.10 -0.33 13.25
N PRO A 184 27.85 -0.03 14.53
CA PRO A 184 26.67 0.73 14.95
C PRO A 184 26.54 2.13 14.32
N GLU A 185 27.66 2.82 14.09
CA GLU A 185 27.66 4.17 13.51
C GLU A 185 27.20 4.18 12.06
N THR A 186 27.70 3.25 11.26
CA THR A 186 27.31 3.13 9.85
C THR A 186 25.94 2.48 9.69
N ALA A 187 25.56 1.57 10.60
CA ALA A 187 24.23 0.97 10.66
C ALA A 187 23.12 1.99 10.95
N LEU A 188 23.42 3.02 11.76
CA LEU A 188 22.48 4.08 12.14
C LEU A 188 22.53 5.32 11.24
N SER A 189 23.33 5.28 10.16
CA SER A 189 23.37 6.36 9.19
C SER A 189 22.02 6.50 8.46
N LEU A 190 21.60 7.75 8.18
CA LEU A 190 20.35 8.03 7.46
C LEU A 190 20.27 7.32 6.09
N PRO A 191 21.36 7.25 5.29
CA PRO A 191 21.34 6.50 4.03
C PRO A 191 21.09 5.00 4.21
N THR A 192 21.64 4.39 5.25
CA THR A 192 21.43 2.96 5.54
C THR A 192 20.00 2.69 5.99
N LEU A 193 19.44 3.53 6.88
CA LEU A 193 18.02 3.43 7.25
C LEU A 193 17.12 3.60 6.02
N GLY A 194 17.38 4.60 5.18
CA GLY A 194 16.68 4.82 3.92
C GLY A 194 16.70 3.63 2.98
N ALA A 195 17.89 3.04 2.79
CA ALA A 195 18.06 1.87 1.94
C ALA A 195 17.26 0.65 2.43
N ILE A 196 17.23 0.42 3.75
CA ILE A 196 16.42 -0.66 4.37
C ILE A 196 14.92 -0.39 4.17
N LEU A 197 14.47 0.85 4.37
CA LEU A 197 13.05 1.21 4.20
C LEU A 197 12.59 1.06 2.74
N LEU A 198 13.39 1.49 1.78
CA LEU A 198 13.10 1.33 0.34
C LEU A 198 13.03 -0.16 -0.05
N LEU A 199 13.95 -0.98 0.46
CA LEU A 199 13.88 -2.44 0.27
C LEU A 199 12.59 -3.04 0.83
N ALA A 200 12.23 -2.67 2.07
CA ALA A 200 10.98 -3.11 2.69
C ALA A 200 9.76 -2.69 1.85
N GLY A 201 9.76 -1.49 1.27
CA GLY A 201 8.68 -1.02 0.40
C GLY A 201 8.55 -1.80 -0.91
N ILE A 202 9.63 -2.27 -1.50
CA ILE A 202 9.57 -3.13 -2.70
C ILE A 202 9.05 -4.51 -2.34
N GLU A 203 9.55 -5.08 -1.24
CA GLU A 203 9.11 -6.38 -0.76
C GLU A 203 7.64 -6.38 -0.32
N ALA A 204 7.16 -5.27 0.24
CA ALA A 204 5.74 -5.06 0.53
C ALA A 204 4.89 -5.07 -0.75
N ARG A 205 5.32 -4.35 -1.80
CA ARG A 205 4.67 -4.36 -3.13
C ARG A 205 4.69 -5.74 -3.80
N LEU A 206 5.64 -6.60 -3.45
CA LEU A 206 5.71 -8.00 -3.89
C LEU A 206 4.95 -8.97 -2.99
N GLY A 207 4.32 -8.51 -1.90
CA GLY A 207 3.60 -9.36 -0.95
C GLY A 207 4.51 -10.21 -0.05
N MET A 208 5.79 -9.86 0.09
CA MET A 208 6.79 -10.63 0.84
C MET A 208 6.76 -10.31 2.34
N ARG A 209 5.67 -10.69 3.04
CA ARG A 209 5.46 -10.41 4.47
C ARG A 209 6.68 -10.71 5.36
N TRP A 210 7.30 -11.88 5.16
CA TRP A 210 8.44 -12.30 6.01
C TRP A 210 9.67 -11.39 5.85
N GLN A 211 9.96 -10.95 4.64
CA GLN A 211 11.12 -10.09 4.38
C GLN A 211 10.87 -8.67 4.87
N VAL A 212 9.64 -8.16 4.70
CA VAL A 212 9.18 -6.93 5.36
C VAL A 212 9.40 -7.01 6.87
N GLN A 213 8.92 -8.07 7.53
CA GLN A 213 9.08 -8.25 8.97
C GLN A 213 10.57 -8.27 9.39
N LEU A 214 11.42 -8.86 8.56
CA LEU A 214 12.86 -8.92 8.81
C LEU A 214 13.50 -7.52 8.76
N HIS A 215 13.20 -6.72 7.73
CA HIS A 215 13.75 -5.37 7.60
C HIS A 215 13.20 -4.42 8.67
N MET A 216 11.89 -4.44 8.91
CA MET A 216 11.29 -3.62 9.97
C MET A 216 11.81 -4.05 11.34
N GLY A 217 11.92 -5.36 11.61
CA GLY A 217 12.56 -5.86 12.83
C GLY A 217 14.03 -5.41 12.99
N ALA A 218 14.78 -5.26 11.89
CA ALA A 218 16.11 -4.66 11.92
C ALA A 218 16.05 -3.17 12.28
N ILE A 219 15.13 -2.40 11.68
CA ILE A 219 14.90 -0.99 12.03
C ILE A 219 14.57 -0.85 13.53
N ARG A 220 13.70 -1.70 14.10
CA ARG A 220 13.39 -1.66 15.53
C ARG A 220 14.65 -1.76 16.39
N ARG A 221 15.50 -2.74 16.10
CA ARG A 221 16.77 -2.94 16.83
C ARG A 221 17.71 -1.75 16.68
N LEU A 222 17.76 -1.14 15.50
CA LEU A 222 18.52 0.09 15.25
C LEU A 222 17.98 1.26 16.09
N LEU A 223 16.66 1.43 16.17
CA LEU A 223 16.03 2.45 17.02
C LEU A 223 16.31 2.24 18.51
N ASP A 224 16.23 1.00 18.99
CA ASP A 224 16.55 0.70 20.40
C ASP A 224 18.03 1.01 20.71
N MET A 225 18.94 0.77 19.75
CA MET A 225 20.36 1.15 19.90
C MET A 225 20.60 2.66 19.86
N SER A 226 19.85 3.41 19.04
CA SER A 226 20.07 4.87 18.90
C SER A 226 19.75 5.62 20.20
N GLN A 227 18.77 5.14 20.97
CA GLN A 227 18.43 5.69 22.30
C GLN A 227 19.63 5.66 23.26
N SER A 228 20.47 4.62 23.17
CA SER A 228 21.66 4.47 24.03
C SER A 228 22.87 5.30 23.59
N ARG A 229 22.89 5.80 22.35
CA ARG A 229 24.08 6.40 21.70
C ARG A 229 23.93 7.87 21.30
N THR A 230 22.84 8.55 21.70
CA THR A 230 22.58 9.96 21.38
C THR A 230 22.68 10.30 19.87
N ILE A 231 22.27 9.36 19.00
CA ILE A 231 22.25 9.60 17.55
C ILE A 231 20.91 10.27 17.18
N TYR A 232 20.99 11.47 16.62
CA TYR A 232 19.81 12.25 16.24
C TYR A 232 19.26 11.79 14.89
N LEU A 233 18.05 11.22 14.90
CA LEU A 233 17.28 10.93 13.68
C LEU A 233 16.49 12.18 13.26
N THR A 234 16.46 12.44 11.95
CA THR A 234 15.66 13.52 11.37
C THR A 234 14.16 13.22 11.51
N ASP A 235 13.34 14.27 11.54
CA ASP A 235 11.90 14.10 11.56
C ASP A 235 11.42 13.38 10.30
N GLY A 236 12.08 13.65 9.16
CA GLY A 236 11.81 12.97 7.90
C GLY A 236 12.05 11.47 7.94
N ILE A 237 13.18 11.00 8.51
CA ILE A 237 13.42 9.55 8.60
C ILE A 237 12.46 8.88 9.60
N LYS A 238 12.09 9.53 10.70
CA LYS A 238 11.09 9.01 11.65
C LYS A 238 9.74 8.81 10.97
N ARG A 239 9.30 9.79 10.17
CA ARG A 239 8.07 9.71 9.37
C ARG A 239 8.13 8.65 8.30
N ALA A 240 9.26 8.53 7.60
CA ALA A 240 9.51 7.46 6.64
C ALA A 240 9.41 6.07 7.30
N ILE A 241 9.98 5.89 8.49
CA ILE A 241 9.87 4.64 9.26
C ILE A 241 8.40 4.33 9.58
N PHE A 242 7.68 5.30 10.17
CA PHE A 242 6.28 5.13 10.54
C PHE A 242 5.41 4.75 9.33
N TRP A 243 5.47 5.56 8.27
CA TRP A 243 4.62 5.36 7.11
C TRP A 243 4.99 4.08 6.36
N GLN A 244 6.27 3.73 6.29
CA GLN A 244 6.70 2.47 5.68
C GLN A 244 6.20 1.27 6.47
N ASP A 245 6.25 1.30 7.81
CA ASP A 245 5.74 0.22 8.66
C ASP A 245 4.21 0.05 8.49
N LEU A 246 3.47 1.15 8.61
CA LEU A 246 2.01 1.17 8.44
C LEU A 246 1.59 0.65 7.06
N ASN A 247 2.20 1.19 5.99
CA ASN A 247 1.89 0.80 4.62
C ASN A 247 2.23 -0.66 4.35
N SER A 248 3.37 -1.13 4.86
CA SER A 248 3.76 -2.53 4.67
C SER A 248 2.85 -3.49 5.42
N SER A 249 2.40 -3.13 6.63
CA SER A 249 1.40 -3.87 7.38
C SER A 249 0.10 -3.99 6.61
N ILE A 250 -0.43 -2.90 6.06
CA ILE A 250 -1.66 -2.91 5.24
C ILE A 250 -1.51 -3.82 4.02
N MET A 251 -0.36 -3.76 3.35
CA MET A 251 -0.13 -4.49 2.10
C MET A 251 0.13 -6.00 2.29
N THR A 252 0.69 -6.38 3.43
CA THR A 252 1.21 -7.75 3.63
C THR A 252 0.68 -8.46 4.87
N GLY A 253 -0.02 -7.74 5.76
CA GLY A 253 -0.39 -8.20 7.09
C GLY A 253 0.81 -8.43 8.02
N SER A 254 1.94 -7.75 7.79
CA SER A 254 3.09 -7.78 8.71
C SER A 254 2.74 -7.12 10.05
N ASP A 255 3.42 -7.57 11.09
CA ASP A 255 3.19 -7.07 12.44
C ASP A 255 3.92 -5.74 12.59
N ARG A 256 3.18 -4.70 12.97
CA ARG A 256 3.71 -3.36 13.16
C ARG A 256 4.66 -3.30 14.35
N ILE A 257 5.69 -2.48 14.21
CA ILE A 257 6.69 -2.22 15.24
C ILE A 257 6.65 -0.78 15.76
N ILE A 258 5.97 0.12 15.04
CA ILE A 258 5.82 1.55 15.33
C ILE A 258 4.35 1.95 15.19
N ASP A 259 3.86 2.72 16.16
CA ASP A 259 2.54 3.35 16.15
C ASP A 259 2.61 4.89 16.11
N HIS A 260 1.44 5.52 16.01
CA HIS A 260 1.30 6.97 15.97
C HIS A 260 1.76 7.69 17.25
N THR A 261 2.05 6.95 18.33
CA THR A 261 2.56 7.50 19.60
C THR A 261 4.07 7.38 19.74
N THR A 262 4.69 6.53 18.92
CA THR A 262 6.10 6.15 19.05
C THR A 262 7.07 7.31 18.80
N PHE A 263 6.75 8.20 17.86
CA PHE A 263 7.54 9.40 17.59
C PHE A 263 6.75 10.65 17.96
N GLY A 264 7.33 11.51 18.80
CA GLY A 264 6.67 12.75 19.27
C GLY A 264 6.26 13.68 18.14
N GLU A 265 7.01 13.68 17.04
CA GLU A 265 6.77 14.52 15.86
C GLU A 265 5.53 14.10 15.07
N LEU A 266 5.04 12.87 15.25
CA LEU A 266 3.82 12.34 14.64
C LEU A 266 2.62 12.40 15.58
N GLN A 267 2.82 12.77 16.86
CA GLN A 267 1.73 12.88 17.79
C GLN A 267 0.73 13.93 17.31
N TRP A 268 -0.54 13.57 17.41
CA TRP A 268 -1.66 14.42 17.07
C TRP A 268 -2.72 14.29 18.13
N THR A 269 -3.31 15.42 18.49
CA THR A 269 -4.45 15.48 19.39
C THR A 269 -5.52 16.38 18.80
N ARG A 270 -6.77 16.13 19.19
CA ARG A 270 -7.87 17.02 18.85
C ARG A 270 -7.59 18.44 19.33
N ASP A 271 -8.02 19.38 18.53
CA ASP A 271 -7.90 20.79 18.87
C ASP A 271 -9.02 21.15 19.86
N PRO A 272 -8.68 21.52 21.10
CA PRO A 272 -9.66 21.79 22.14
C PRO A 272 -10.53 23.02 21.84
N PHE A 273 -10.10 23.89 20.92
CA PHE A 273 -10.82 25.11 20.55
C PHE A 273 -11.78 24.91 19.38
N THR A 274 -11.77 23.74 18.73
CA THR A 274 -12.68 23.40 17.61
C THR A 274 -13.47 22.10 17.85
N PRO A 275 -14.15 21.95 19.00
CA PRO A 275 -14.85 20.70 19.32
C PRO A 275 -15.97 20.35 18.33
N THR A 276 -16.52 21.36 17.64
CA THR A 276 -17.56 21.20 16.64
C THR A 276 -17.10 20.45 15.38
N PHE A 277 -15.80 20.32 15.14
CA PHE A 277 -15.26 19.58 14.00
C PHE A 277 -15.22 18.07 14.30
N PHE A 278 -14.97 17.70 15.55
CA PHE A 278 -14.80 16.32 16.02
C PHE A 278 -16.14 15.67 16.38
N VAL A 279 -17.09 15.74 15.46
CA VAL A 279 -18.44 15.17 15.58
C VAL A 279 -18.64 14.05 14.57
N LEU A 280 -19.57 13.14 14.86
CA LEU A 280 -19.86 12.03 13.98
C LEU A 280 -20.78 12.51 12.84
N ALA A 281 -20.47 12.15 11.60
CA ALA A 281 -21.31 12.53 10.46
C ALA A 281 -22.73 11.93 10.61
N PRO A 282 -23.80 12.64 10.21
CA PRO A 282 -25.19 12.24 10.50
C PRO A 282 -25.57 10.82 10.06
N GLY A 283 -25.05 10.35 8.93
CA GLY A 283 -25.26 9.01 8.39
C GLY A 283 -24.67 7.91 9.25
N PHE A 284 -23.51 8.15 9.85
CA PHE A 284 -22.90 7.26 10.85
C PHE A 284 -23.61 7.39 12.21
N GLN A 285 -24.05 8.59 12.60
CA GLN A 285 -24.78 8.80 13.85
C GLN A 285 -26.07 7.98 13.94
N LYS A 286 -26.81 7.87 12.84
CA LYS A 286 -28.01 7.00 12.75
C LYS A 286 -27.68 5.51 12.96
N ARG A 287 -26.44 5.12 12.68
CA ARG A 287 -25.92 3.74 12.67
C ARG A 287 -24.90 3.51 13.78
N ILE A 288 -24.86 4.37 14.79
CA ILE A 288 -23.85 4.35 15.84
C ILE A 288 -23.79 3.00 16.57
N HIS A 289 -24.94 2.34 16.71
CA HIS A 289 -25.07 1.03 17.35
C HIS A 289 -24.37 -0.12 16.59
N LEU A 290 -23.98 0.08 15.32
CA LEU A 290 -23.27 -0.91 14.51
C LEU A 290 -21.75 -0.87 14.75
N PHE A 291 -21.24 0.18 15.40
CA PHE A 291 -19.81 0.47 15.45
C PHE A 291 -19.27 0.43 16.88
N PRO A 292 -18.08 -0.17 17.09
CA PRO A 292 -17.35 -0.02 18.36
C PRO A 292 -16.98 1.44 18.63
N GLU A 293 -16.89 1.82 19.91
CA GLU A 293 -16.56 3.19 20.33
C GLU A 293 -15.24 3.67 19.74
N ASP A 294 -14.20 2.83 19.73
CA ASP A 294 -12.89 3.20 19.17
C ASP A 294 -12.98 3.55 17.68
N PHE A 295 -13.84 2.87 16.92
CA PHE A 295 -14.07 3.18 15.52
C PHE A 295 -14.88 4.47 15.35
N ILE A 296 -15.88 4.70 16.21
CA ILE A 296 -16.65 5.95 16.25
C ILE A 296 -15.72 7.15 16.46
N GLU A 297 -14.76 7.03 17.39
CA GLU A 297 -13.79 8.09 17.65
C GLU A 297 -12.91 8.37 16.44
N VAL A 298 -12.52 7.34 15.69
CA VAL A 298 -11.79 7.53 14.43
C VAL A 298 -12.66 8.20 13.37
N LEU A 299 -13.94 7.82 13.22
CA LEU A 299 -14.86 8.45 12.26
C LEU A 299 -15.06 9.95 12.55
N LYS A 300 -15.10 10.36 13.83
CA LYS A 300 -15.11 11.78 14.24
C LYS A 300 -13.85 12.50 13.77
N ASP A 301 -12.70 11.85 13.87
CA ASP A 301 -11.42 12.44 13.44
C ASP A 301 -11.32 12.56 11.91
N ILE A 302 -11.89 11.60 11.16
CA ILE A 302 -11.97 11.69 9.70
C ILE A 302 -12.95 12.79 9.27
N HIS A 303 -14.09 12.90 9.95
CA HIS A 303 -15.05 13.98 9.69
C HIS A 303 -14.43 15.36 9.99
N ALA A 304 -13.65 15.50 11.06
CA ALA A 304 -12.90 16.73 11.32
C ALA A 304 -11.92 17.07 10.18
N LEU A 305 -11.24 16.06 9.62
CA LEU A 305 -10.37 16.24 8.46
C LEU A 305 -11.16 16.70 7.23
N GLN A 306 -12.36 16.18 7.02
CA GLN A 306 -13.29 16.64 5.97
C GLN A 306 -13.68 18.10 6.19
N CYS A 307 -14.05 18.50 7.41
CA CYS A 307 -14.39 19.89 7.72
C CYS A 307 -13.24 20.86 7.41
N VAL A 308 -12.00 20.47 7.74
CA VAL A 308 -10.80 21.24 7.39
C VAL A 308 -10.64 21.35 5.88
N GLN A 309 -10.76 20.24 5.16
CA GLN A 309 -10.66 20.19 3.69
C GLN A 309 -11.70 21.09 3.02
N ASP A 310 -12.93 21.09 3.52
CA ASP A 310 -14.05 21.86 2.96
C ASP A 310 -13.99 23.34 3.34
N PHE A 311 -13.19 23.73 4.34
CA PHE A 311 -13.09 25.12 4.79
C PHE A 311 -12.75 26.08 3.62
N PRO A 312 -13.48 27.20 3.44
CA PRO A 312 -13.19 28.17 2.38
C PRO A 312 -11.75 28.69 2.48
N GLY A 313 -10.99 28.60 1.39
CA GLY A 313 -9.59 29.04 1.37
C GLY A 313 -8.56 28.02 1.84
N TYR A 314 -8.97 26.85 2.35
CA TYR A 314 -8.03 25.75 2.58
C TYR A 314 -7.47 25.23 1.24
N THR A 315 -6.14 25.26 1.10
CA THR A 315 -5.44 24.82 -0.12
C THR A 315 -4.40 23.73 0.13
N CYS A 316 -4.17 23.33 1.39
CA CYS A 316 -3.10 22.39 1.76
C CYS A 316 -1.72 22.80 1.18
N GLN A 317 -1.44 24.10 1.16
CA GLN A 317 -0.18 24.65 0.62
C GLN A 317 0.77 25.13 1.72
N ASN A 318 0.26 25.43 2.91
CA ASN A 318 1.10 25.84 4.02
C ASN A 318 1.81 24.62 4.66
N PRO A 319 3.13 24.71 4.92
CA PRO A 319 3.86 23.71 5.65
C PRO A 319 3.29 23.20 6.95
N ILE A 320 2.80 24.11 7.79
CA ILE A 320 2.30 23.80 9.12
C ILE A 320 0.98 23.05 9.00
N GLU A 321 0.13 23.44 8.05
CA GLU A 321 -1.14 22.76 7.76
C GLU A 321 -0.90 21.34 7.24
N MET A 322 0.03 21.18 6.30
CA MET A 322 0.40 19.86 5.76
C MET A 322 0.92 18.94 6.86
N LEU A 323 1.79 19.44 7.74
CA LEU A 323 2.31 18.65 8.86
C LEU A 323 1.19 18.22 9.81
N ARG A 324 0.29 19.14 10.17
CA ARG A 324 -0.86 18.83 11.04
C ARG A 324 -1.77 17.77 10.43
N VAL A 325 -2.02 17.87 9.12
CA VAL A 325 -2.88 16.92 8.39
C VAL A 325 -2.22 15.56 8.26
N ASP A 326 -0.93 15.49 7.95
CA ASP A 326 -0.23 14.21 7.91
C ASP A 326 -0.23 13.54 9.30
N ASN A 327 0.03 14.28 10.38
CA ASN A 327 -0.03 13.73 11.73
C ASN A 327 -1.44 13.21 12.08
N GLN A 328 -2.49 13.93 11.66
CA GLN A 328 -3.87 13.47 11.80
C GLN A 328 -4.12 12.18 11.00
N GLN A 329 -3.67 12.12 9.74
CA GLN A 329 -3.80 10.93 8.90
C GLN A 329 -2.99 9.75 9.45
N ALA A 330 -1.81 10.01 10.02
CA ALA A 330 -0.98 9.00 10.70
C ALA A 330 -1.70 8.42 11.91
N SER A 331 -2.28 9.28 12.76
CA SER A 331 -3.10 8.86 13.90
C SER A 331 -4.31 8.01 13.47
N ILE A 332 -5.08 8.50 12.49
CA ILE A 332 -6.25 7.80 11.93
C ILE A 332 -5.84 6.45 11.34
N GLY A 333 -4.85 6.44 10.45
CA GLY A 333 -4.40 5.23 9.75
C GLY A 333 -3.85 4.18 10.69
N SER A 334 -3.03 4.60 11.67
CA SER A 334 -2.53 3.71 12.72
C SER A 334 -3.69 3.07 13.49
N ARG A 335 -4.64 3.87 13.98
CA ARG A 335 -5.75 3.37 14.80
C ARG A 335 -6.67 2.45 13.99
N LEU A 336 -6.99 2.77 12.74
CA LEU A 336 -7.81 1.93 11.87
C LEU A 336 -7.22 0.53 11.66
N VAL A 337 -5.90 0.44 11.46
CA VAL A 337 -5.21 -0.84 11.25
C VAL A 337 -5.20 -1.69 12.52
N ASP A 338 -5.16 -1.05 13.69
CA ASP A 338 -5.09 -1.73 14.99
C ASP A 338 -6.50 -2.14 15.51
N LEU A 339 -7.59 -1.67 14.88
CA LEU A 339 -8.95 -2.06 15.26
C LEU A 339 -9.24 -3.54 14.99
N PRO A 340 -10.02 -4.22 15.85
CA PRO A 340 -10.38 -5.61 15.67
C PRO A 340 -11.31 -5.79 14.45
N LYS A 341 -10.98 -6.77 13.61
CA LYS A 341 -11.75 -7.13 12.41
C LYS A 341 -12.82 -8.17 12.76
N LEU A 342 -13.86 -7.74 13.47
CA LEU A 342 -14.87 -8.63 14.05
C LEU A 342 -15.80 -9.28 13.00
N SER A 343 -16.02 -8.62 11.86
CA SER A 343 -16.81 -9.14 10.75
C SER A 343 -16.32 -8.59 9.40
N PRO A 344 -16.62 -9.25 8.27
CA PRO A 344 -16.28 -8.75 6.94
C PRO A 344 -16.90 -7.38 6.64
N VAL A 345 -18.12 -7.12 7.14
CA VAL A 345 -18.80 -5.81 7.00
C VAL A 345 -18.08 -4.72 7.76
N LEU A 346 -17.69 -5.00 9.02
CA LEU A 346 -16.95 -4.02 9.82
C LEU A 346 -15.56 -3.76 9.22
N GLU A 347 -14.89 -4.80 8.71
CA GLU A 347 -13.64 -4.63 7.97
C GLU A 347 -13.82 -3.78 6.71
N ALA A 348 -14.90 -4.00 5.94
CA ALA A 348 -15.23 -3.14 4.80
C ALA A 348 -15.45 -1.68 5.22
N CYS A 349 -16.12 -1.43 6.35
CA CYS A 349 -16.30 -0.08 6.90
C CYS A 349 -14.94 0.55 7.27
N HIS A 350 -14.05 -0.19 7.92
CA HIS A 350 -12.70 0.28 8.25
C HIS A 350 -11.90 0.64 6.99
N LEU A 351 -11.94 -0.21 5.95
CA LEU A 351 -11.22 0.01 4.69
C LEU A 351 -11.78 1.21 3.92
N ALA A 352 -13.10 1.38 3.88
CA ALA A 352 -13.72 2.55 3.26
C ALA A 352 -13.42 3.85 4.03
N ALA A 353 -13.39 3.80 5.36
CA ALA A 353 -12.96 4.92 6.20
C ALA A 353 -11.48 5.25 5.97
N TYR A 354 -10.62 4.24 5.83
CA TYR A 354 -9.20 4.41 5.50
C TYR A 354 -9.02 5.10 4.14
N LEU A 355 -9.71 4.63 3.09
CA LEU A 355 -9.71 5.29 1.78
C LEU A 355 -10.17 6.74 1.87
N SER A 356 -11.25 6.98 2.61
CA SER A 356 -11.78 8.32 2.82
C SER A 356 -10.72 9.24 3.43
N ALA A 357 -10.05 8.79 4.50
CA ALA A 357 -8.98 9.53 5.16
C ALA A 357 -7.80 9.81 4.22
N CYS A 358 -7.35 8.83 3.43
CA CYS A 358 -6.30 9.01 2.44
C CYS A 358 -6.67 10.08 1.40
N MET A 359 -7.91 10.07 0.92
CA MET A 359 -8.33 10.93 -0.19
C MET A 359 -8.72 12.35 0.24
N LEU A 360 -8.95 12.60 1.53
CA LEU A 360 -9.24 13.96 2.03
C LEU A 360 -8.03 14.89 1.98
N CYS A 361 -6.80 14.37 1.99
CA CYS A 361 -5.61 15.17 1.75
C CYS A 361 -5.09 14.93 0.33
N SER A 362 -5.09 15.95 -0.52
CA SER A 362 -4.75 15.82 -1.94
C SER A 362 -3.25 15.66 -2.23
N LYS A 363 -2.37 15.92 -1.27
CA LYS A 363 -0.90 15.91 -1.46
C LYS A 363 -0.17 14.77 -0.79
N VAL A 364 -0.71 14.24 0.30
CA VAL A 364 -0.05 13.21 1.09
C VAL A 364 -0.56 11.85 0.61
N TRP A 365 0.30 11.08 -0.06
CA TRP A 365 0.10 9.68 -0.47
C TRP A 365 -1.06 9.38 -1.43
N ARG A 366 -1.72 10.40 -2.01
CA ARG A 366 -2.80 10.21 -3.00
C ARG A 366 -2.37 9.34 -4.18
N HIS A 367 -1.12 9.48 -4.62
CA HIS A 367 -0.55 8.74 -5.74
C HIS A 367 0.26 7.51 -5.30
N SER A 368 0.26 7.21 -3.99
CA SER A 368 0.89 6.00 -3.47
C SER A 368 0.13 4.75 -3.93
N VAL A 369 0.75 3.58 -3.73
CA VAL A 369 0.13 2.29 -4.02
C VAL A 369 -1.03 1.94 -3.06
N ILE A 370 -1.15 2.66 -1.94
CA ILE A 370 -2.03 2.28 -0.83
C ILE A 370 -3.52 2.41 -1.17
N PRO A 371 -4.03 3.53 -1.72
CA PRO A 371 -5.45 3.61 -2.11
C PRO A 371 -5.88 2.47 -3.04
N SER A 372 -5.04 2.10 -4.00
CA SER A 372 -5.32 0.97 -4.91
C SER A 372 -5.39 -0.37 -4.16
N HIS A 373 -4.48 -0.60 -3.21
CA HIS A 373 -4.47 -1.83 -2.41
C HIS A 373 -5.66 -1.92 -1.46
N VAL A 374 -5.98 -0.82 -0.76
CA VAL A 374 -7.11 -0.76 0.17
C VAL A 374 -8.43 -0.91 -0.58
N SER A 375 -8.56 -0.29 -1.76
CA SER A 375 -9.72 -0.48 -2.64
C SER A 375 -9.91 -1.93 -3.10
N GLN A 376 -8.82 -2.60 -3.51
CA GLN A 376 -8.88 -4.03 -3.83
C GLN A 376 -9.28 -4.88 -2.62
N HIS A 377 -8.80 -4.56 -1.42
CA HIS A 377 -9.17 -5.30 -0.22
C HIS A 377 -10.64 -5.08 0.14
N LEU A 378 -11.10 -3.83 0.06
CA LEU A 378 -12.50 -3.46 0.28
C LEU A 378 -13.44 -4.23 -0.65
N LEU A 379 -13.08 -4.34 -1.93
CA LEU A 379 -13.84 -5.14 -2.89
C LEU A 379 -13.99 -6.60 -2.45
N ARG A 380 -12.90 -7.24 -2.01
CA ARG A 380 -12.93 -8.63 -1.54
C ARG A 380 -13.80 -8.78 -0.29
N SER A 381 -13.70 -7.86 0.67
CA SER A 381 -14.54 -7.87 1.88
C SER A 381 -16.03 -7.69 1.55
N LEU A 382 -16.36 -6.84 0.58
CA LEU A 382 -17.73 -6.64 0.11
C LEU A 382 -18.26 -7.86 -0.66
N GLN A 383 -17.46 -8.44 -1.56
CA GLN A 383 -17.81 -9.69 -2.26
C GLN A 383 -18.03 -10.85 -1.28
N GLY A 384 -17.18 -10.96 -0.24
CA GLY A 384 -17.32 -11.97 0.80
C GLY A 384 -18.52 -11.78 1.74
N SER A 385 -19.19 -10.64 1.67
CA SER A 385 -20.36 -10.31 2.52
C SER A 385 -21.64 -10.05 1.71
N SER A 386 -21.67 -10.33 0.41
CA SER A 386 -22.80 -9.97 -0.48
C SER A 386 -24.17 -10.54 -0.07
N ASP A 387 -24.16 -11.64 0.67
CA ASP A 387 -25.35 -12.33 1.17
C ASP A 387 -25.71 -11.94 2.62
N ASP A 388 -24.92 -11.08 3.25
CA ASP A 388 -25.17 -10.59 4.61
C ASP A 388 -26.43 -9.70 4.64
N PRO A 389 -27.35 -9.89 5.61
CA PRO A 389 -28.55 -9.06 5.78
C PRO A 389 -28.27 -7.56 5.83
N PHE A 390 -27.08 -7.16 6.29
CA PHE A 390 -26.61 -5.78 6.31
C PHE A 390 -26.77 -5.05 4.98
N TRP A 391 -26.66 -5.76 3.85
CA TRP A 391 -26.86 -5.18 2.51
C TRP A 391 -28.26 -4.65 2.27
N ASN A 392 -29.26 -5.15 3.00
CA ASN A 392 -30.65 -4.72 2.93
C ASN A 392 -31.01 -3.76 4.07
N ASP A 393 -30.40 -3.95 5.24
CA ASP A 393 -30.69 -3.12 6.42
C ASP A 393 -30.07 -1.72 6.30
N ASP A 394 -28.88 -1.61 5.70
CA ASP A 394 -28.12 -0.37 5.60
C ASP A 394 -27.61 -0.04 4.17
N PRO A 395 -28.52 0.05 3.17
CA PRO A 395 -28.14 0.22 1.75
C PRO A 395 -27.38 1.52 1.49
N GLU A 396 -27.66 2.60 2.23
CA GLU A 396 -26.94 3.88 2.11
C GLU A 396 -25.44 3.73 2.43
N LEU A 397 -25.12 2.99 3.48
CA LEU A 397 -23.74 2.77 3.92
C LEU A 397 -23.00 1.86 2.94
N VAL A 398 -23.69 0.85 2.41
CA VAL A 398 -23.14 -0.02 1.35
C VAL A 398 -22.87 0.77 0.07
N ILE A 399 -23.79 1.64 -0.35
CA ILE A 399 -23.60 2.54 -1.50
C ILE A 399 -22.37 3.42 -1.28
N TRP A 400 -22.21 3.99 -0.07
CA TRP A 400 -21.05 4.78 0.29
C TRP A 400 -19.75 3.97 0.16
N MET A 401 -19.67 2.76 0.73
CA MET A 401 -18.49 1.91 0.60
C MET A 401 -18.17 1.54 -0.85
N LEU A 402 -19.18 1.15 -1.64
CA LEU A 402 -19.00 0.78 -3.06
C LEU A 402 -18.48 1.95 -3.90
N HIS A 403 -19.02 3.16 -3.69
CA HIS A 403 -18.59 4.34 -4.43
C HIS A 403 -17.23 4.84 -3.97
N MET A 404 -16.91 4.80 -2.67
CA MET A 404 -15.56 5.13 -2.19
C MET A 404 -14.52 4.14 -2.74
N GLY A 405 -14.81 2.84 -2.68
CA GLY A 405 -13.93 1.80 -3.23
C GLY A 405 -13.73 1.92 -4.74
N GLY A 406 -14.83 2.00 -5.50
CA GLY A 406 -14.81 2.07 -6.95
C GLY A 406 -14.17 3.34 -7.50
N SER A 407 -14.50 4.50 -6.92
CA SER A 407 -14.02 5.81 -7.41
C SER A 407 -12.51 5.97 -7.29
N PHE A 408 -11.91 5.40 -6.25
CA PHE A 408 -10.46 5.46 -5.99
C PHE A 408 -9.72 4.16 -6.34
N SER A 409 -10.38 3.22 -7.01
CA SER A 409 -9.73 2.07 -7.61
C SER A 409 -9.00 2.46 -8.91
N PRO A 410 -7.86 1.81 -9.23
CA PRO A 410 -7.22 1.98 -10.53
C PRO A 410 -8.14 1.46 -11.64
N LYS A 411 -8.11 2.12 -12.81
CA LYS A 411 -8.83 1.64 -14.00
C LYS A 411 -8.39 0.21 -14.35
N GLY A 412 -9.35 -0.65 -14.68
CA GLY A 412 -9.12 -2.06 -14.98
C GLY A 412 -10.02 -2.97 -14.15
N THR A 413 -9.54 -4.17 -13.85
CA THR A 413 -10.32 -5.27 -13.25
C THR A 413 -11.03 -4.88 -11.94
N ILE A 414 -10.31 -4.26 -11.01
CA ILE A 414 -10.87 -3.88 -9.69
C ILE A 414 -12.04 -2.90 -9.85
N ARG A 415 -11.86 -1.85 -10.66
CA ARG A 415 -12.91 -0.87 -10.94
C ARG A 415 -14.12 -1.52 -11.61
N SER A 416 -13.89 -2.41 -12.58
CA SER A 416 -14.95 -3.15 -13.25
C SER A 416 -15.72 -4.07 -12.30
N GLU A 417 -15.05 -4.73 -11.36
CA GLU A 417 -15.71 -5.57 -10.38
C GLU A 417 -16.59 -4.78 -9.39
N PHE A 418 -16.18 -3.57 -8.98
CA PHE A 418 -17.07 -2.67 -8.24
C PHE A 418 -18.33 -2.30 -9.05
N LYS A 419 -18.18 -2.02 -10.36
CA LYS A 419 -19.33 -1.76 -11.25
C LYS A 419 -20.26 -2.98 -11.32
N THR A 420 -19.70 -4.18 -11.47
CA THR A 420 -20.48 -5.42 -11.48
C THR A 420 -21.23 -5.63 -10.18
N LEU A 421 -20.59 -5.37 -9.03
CA LEU A 421 -21.22 -5.52 -7.73
C LEU A 421 -22.41 -4.53 -7.57
N LEU A 422 -22.24 -3.28 -7.98
CA LEU A 422 -23.34 -2.30 -8.02
C LEU A 422 -24.48 -2.75 -8.94
N LYS A 423 -24.18 -3.24 -10.14
CA LYS A 423 -25.18 -3.71 -11.11
C LYS A 423 -25.94 -4.95 -10.60
N ASN A 424 -25.25 -5.92 -10.02
CA ASN A 424 -25.86 -7.15 -9.49
C ASN A 424 -26.82 -6.88 -8.33
N HIS A 425 -26.59 -5.81 -7.56
CA HIS A 425 -27.41 -5.43 -6.42
C HIS A 425 -28.28 -4.20 -6.68
N ALA A 426 -28.43 -3.76 -7.94
CA ALA A 426 -29.16 -2.54 -8.30
C ALA A 426 -30.61 -2.52 -7.78
N SER A 427 -31.28 -3.69 -7.76
CA SER A 427 -32.64 -3.83 -7.22
C SER A 427 -32.74 -3.53 -5.73
N ARG A 428 -31.69 -3.86 -4.94
CA ARG A 428 -31.63 -3.56 -3.50
C ARG A 428 -31.53 -2.07 -3.23
N PHE A 429 -30.87 -1.35 -4.13
CA PHE A 429 -30.59 0.07 -3.98
C PHE A 429 -31.71 0.99 -4.45
N SER A 430 -32.87 0.48 -4.89
CA SER A 430 -34.10 1.25 -5.13
C SER A 430 -33.93 2.57 -5.92
N GLY A 431 -32.98 2.62 -6.86
CA GLY A 431 -32.67 3.84 -7.63
C GLY A 431 -32.01 4.98 -6.85
N MET A 432 -31.44 4.72 -5.68
CA MET A 432 -30.76 5.68 -4.79
C MET A 432 -29.54 6.35 -5.43
N TYR A 433 -28.95 5.72 -6.45
CA TYR A 433 -27.86 6.29 -7.24
C TYR A 433 -28.21 6.44 -8.73
N GLY A 434 -29.50 6.43 -9.09
CA GLY A 434 -29.94 6.53 -10.49
C GLY A 434 -29.67 7.88 -11.17
N SER A 435 -29.29 8.90 -10.40
CA SER A 435 -28.73 10.16 -10.90
C SER A 435 -27.55 10.58 -10.02
N SER A 436 -26.61 11.35 -10.59
CA SER A 436 -25.49 11.91 -9.82
C SER A 436 -25.96 12.72 -8.61
N ALA A 437 -27.05 13.50 -8.75
CA ALA A 437 -27.61 14.28 -7.64
C ALA A 437 -28.10 13.39 -6.49
N LYS A 438 -28.84 12.31 -6.80
CA LYS A 438 -29.31 11.34 -5.79
C LYS A 438 -28.15 10.61 -5.11
N LEU A 439 -27.13 10.21 -5.89
CA LEU A 439 -25.92 9.62 -5.31
C LEU A 439 -25.27 10.58 -4.30
N ILE A 440 -25.09 11.85 -4.66
CA ILE A 440 -24.51 12.84 -3.75
C ILE A 440 -25.37 13.03 -2.49
N GLU A 441 -26.71 13.00 -2.60
CA GLU A 441 -27.61 13.04 -1.43
C GLU A 441 -27.41 11.84 -0.49
N VAL A 442 -27.10 10.66 -1.02
CA VAL A 442 -26.76 9.46 -0.23
C VAL A 442 -25.38 9.55 0.40
N MET A 443 -24.39 10.13 -0.30
CA MET A 443 -23.01 10.23 0.17
C MET A 443 -22.85 11.31 1.26
N LYS A 444 -23.53 12.45 1.13
CA LYS A 444 -23.39 13.63 2.01
C LYS A 444 -23.58 13.38 3.51
N PRO A 445 -24.53 12.53 3.96
CA PRO A 445 -24.67 12.22 5.37
C PRO A 445 -23.46 11.50 5.98
N PHE A 446 -22.63 10.84 5.18
CA PHE A 446 -21.41 10.18 5.64
C PHE A 446 -20.21 11.14 5.55
N ILE A 447 -19.00 10.62 5.35
CA ILE A 447 -17.82 11.45 5.06
C ILE A 447 -17.86 11.82 3.58
N TRP A 448 -18.02 13.12 3.29
CA TRP A 448 -18.11 13.66 1.93
C TRP A 448 -17.52 15.06 1.82
N SER A 449 -16.46 15.20 1.01
CA SER A 449 -15.92 16.50 0.60
C SER A 449 -16.17 16.73 -0.88
N GLU A 450 -16.90 17.81 -1.21
CA GLU A 450 -17.12 18.22 -2.61
C GLU A 450 -15.80 18.50 -3.32
N LYS A 451 -14.81 19.06 -2.60
CA LYS A 451 -13.49 19.37 -3.18
C LYS A 451 -12.67 18.11 -3.44
N ALA A 452 -12.69 17.15 -2.52
CA ALA A 452 -11.80 16.00 -2.58
C ALA A 452 -12.35 14.87 -3.46
N TYR A 453 -13.67 14.64 -3.44
CA TYR A 453 -14.27 13.39 -3.95
C TYR A 453 -15.10 13.56 -5.22
N ARG A 454 -15.75 14.71 -5.40
CA ARG A 454 -16.80 14.92 -6.41
C ARG A 454 -16.38 14.47 -7.80
N ALA A 455 -15.21 14.89 -8.27
CA ALA A 455 -14.76 14.58 -9.63
C ALA A 455 -14.60 13.07 -9.87
N GLN A 456 -13.95 12.35 -8.94
CA GLN A 456 -13.70 10.91 -9.07
C GLN A 456 -14.98 10.09 -8.92
N VAL A 457 -15.87 10.51 -8.02
CA VAL A 457 -17.15 9.85 -7.78
C VAL A 457 -18.10 10.05 -8.96
N GLU A 458 -18.17 11.26 -9.53
CA GLU A 458 -18.95 11.52 -10.74
C GLU A 458 -18.38 10.78 -11.97
N GLU A 459 -17.05 10.68 -12.12
CA GLU A 459 -16.42 9.88 -13.18
C GLU A 459 -16.82 8.40 -13.06
N PHE A 460 -16.69 7.83 -11.86
CA PHE A 460 -17.08 6.43 -11.61
C PHE A 460 -18.57 6.20 -11.82
N TRP A 461 -19.42 7.12 -11.34
CA TRP A 461 -20.86 7.07 -11.55
C TRP A 461 -21.22 7.07 -13.04
N LYS A 462 -20.58 7.92 -13.85
CA LYS A 462 -20.78 7.93 -15.31
C LYS A 462 -20.44 6.58 -15.93
N GLU A 463 -19.28 6.01 -15.60
CA GLU A 463 -18.85 4.70 -16.12
C GLU A 463 -19.87 3.58 -15.84
N ILE A 464 -20.53 3.60 -14.68
CA ILE A 464 -21.55 2.60 -14.33
C ILE A 464 -22.76 2.68 -15.28
N HIS A 465 -23.12 3.89 -15.71
CA HIS A 465 -24.33 4.17 -16.49
C HIS A 465 -24.10 4.29 -18.00
N THR A 466 -22.86 4.51 -18.44
CA THR A 466 -22.50 4.49 -19.87
C THR A 466 -22.26 3.08 -20.41
N ASP A 467 -21.88 2.12 -19.56
CA ASP A 467 -21.74 0.69 -19.93
C ASP A 467 -23.12 -0.03 -20.00
N ALA A 468 -24.19 0.69 -20.36
CA ALA A 468 -25.57 0.21 -20.47
C ALA A 468 -26.18 0.44 -21.87
N GLU A 469 -25.39 1.00 -22.80
CA GLU A 469 -25.60 0.98 -24.25
C GLU A 469 -24.64 -0.02 -24.89
#